data_AF-A0A4Q4XG71-F1
#
_entry.id   AF-A0A4Q4XG71-F1
#
_cell.length_a   1.000
_cell.length_b   1.000
_cell.length_c   1.000
_cell.angle_alpha   90.00
_cell.angle_beta   90.00
_cell.angle_gamma   90.00
#
_symmetry.space_group_name_H-M   'P 1'
#
loop_
_entity.id
_entity.type
_entity.pdbx_description
1 polymer ?
#
loop_
_entity_poly.entity_id
_entity_poly.type
_entity_poly.pdbx_seq_one_letter_code
_entity_poly.pdbx_strand_id
1 'polypeptide(L)'
;MRPSGNHALAIVLAAVTVHAQDPEKIIYGCVDVGCPASTQDSANDNCTVAGRSFPYVGTTRILTRSEALAGLTWSKGFNITGGSERMFGSSYYLGSPPDLDLSSTGACAIFFHGASRSLSFEFGQPTDETAQGTCSDALGSTCVDALTARARNLDIGDGASPEEVCARLRDDLEENMDDACARIPGGSWTNLTTAALTGNGAPEPITSQQNASSNCWPVTEKQDDLRLVSDYQVPGSDSVDDAYIAQFAITPILTLFYPNGEGSLVDAADASLSCVKVMGPALASLDTMSNGTTDSEGGATSLSISGSYYSVLIVLISSLISFIA
;
A
#
# COMPACT_ATOMS: atom_id res chain seq x y z
N MET A 1 15.15 -58.96 -26.08
CA MET A 1 14.11 -57.92 -26.12
C MET A 1 14.35 -56.96 -24.97
N ARG A 2 14.57 -55.67 -25.27
CA ARG A 2 14.54 -54.53 -24.33
C ARG A 2 13.09 -54.30 -23.87
N PRO A 3 12.83 -53.71 -22.68
CA PRO A 3 12.90 -52.25 -22.50
C PRO A 3 13.51 -51.83 -21.12
N SER A 4 14.45 -50.89 -21.01
CA SER A 4 14.31 -49.42 -21.01
C SER A 4 13.16 -48.89 -20.13
N GLY A 5 13.44 -48.71 -18.83
CA GLY A 5 12.59 -47.98 -17.89
C GLY A 5 12.96 -46.49 -17.87
N ASN A 6 12.04 -45.65 -18.31
CA ASN A 6 12.12 -44.20 -18.23
C ASN A 6 11.77 -43.73 -16.81
N HIS A 7 12.68 -43.00 -16.15
CA HIS A 7 12.33 -42.19 -14.99
C HIS A 7 11.70 -40.89 -15.49
N ALA A 8 10.39 -40.75 -15.34
CA ALA A 8 9.71 -39.49 -15.52
C ALA A 8 9.82 -38.68 -14.22
N LEU A 9 10.63 -37.61 -14.25
CA LEU A 9 10.71 -36.61 -13.20
C LEU A 9 9.48 -35.69 -13.34
N ALA A 10 8.54 -35.76 -12.39
CA ALA A 10 7.40 -34.84 -12.35
C ALA A 10 7.84 -33.51 -11.74
N ILE A 11 7.93 -32.46 -12.55
CA ILE A 11 8.13 -31.08 -12.09
C ILE A 11 6.76 -30.56 -11.64
N VAL A 12 6.60 -30.31 -10.35
CA VAL A 12 5.43 -29.58 -9.81
C VAL A 12 5.67 -28.10 -10.07
N LEU A 13 5.06 -27.55 -11.12
CA LEU A 13 4.93 -26.12 -11.31
C LEU A 13 3.92 -25.59 -10.30
N ALA A 14 4.40 -24.92 -9.26
CA ALA A 14 3.55 -24.09 -8.41
C ALA A 14 2.97 -22.96 -9.29
N ALA A 15 1.66 -22.94 -9.46
CA ALA A 15 0.98 -21.87 -10.17
C ALA A 15 1.09 -20.58 -9.35
N VAL A 16 1.91 -19.64 -9.81
CA VAL A 16 1.90 -18.27 -9.31
C VAL A 16 0.60 -17.65 -9.80
N THR A 17 -0.37 -17.47 -8.90
CA THR A 17 -1.59 -16.73 -9.20
C THR A 17 -1.22 -15.26 -9.36
N VAL A 18 -1.05 -14.82 -10.61
CA VAL A 18 -1.02 -13.40 -10.97
C VAL A 18 -2.41 -12.84 -10.68
N HIS A 19 -2.54 -12.08 -9.60
CA HIS A 19 -3.78 -11.40 -9.27
C HIS A 19 -3.91 -10.25 -10.27
N ALA A 20 -4.83 -10.36 -11.22
CA ALA A 20 -5.16 -9.25 -12.11
C ALA A 20 -5.66 -8.09 -11.25
N GLN A 21 -5.03 -6.93 -11.38
CA GLN A 21 -5.41 -5.72 -10.66
C GLN A 21 -6.81 -5.29 -11.12
N ASP A 22 -7.75 -5.16 -10.17
CA ASP A 22 -9.05 -4.54 -10.44
C ASP A 22 -8.82 -3.06 -10.79
N PRO A 23 -9.21 -2.60 -12.00
CA PRO A 23 -8.99 -1.22 -12.43
C PRO A 23 -9.84 -0.21 -11.66
N GLU A 24 -10.90 -0.62 -10.96
CA GLU A 24 -11.73 0.27 -10.12
C GLU A 24 -11.17 0.44 -8.70
N LYS A 25 -10.22 -0.43 -8.30
CA LYS A 25 -9.65 -0.43 -6.95
C LYS A 25 -8.49 0.56 -6.83
N ILE A 26 -8.58 1.45 -5.84
CA ILE A 26 -7.61 2.53 -5.62
C ILE A 26 -6.59 2.15 -4.55
N ILE A 27 -7.04 1.41 -3.52
CA ILE A 27 -6.20 0.95 -2.42
C ILE A 27 -6.34 -0.57 -2.29
N TYR A 28 -5.24 -1.29 -2.47
CA TYR A 28 -5.16 -2.75 -2.38
C TYR A 28 -4.82 -3.16 -0.94
N GLY A 29 -5.68 -3.99 -0.35
CA GLY A 29 -5.52 -4.55 0.98
C GLY A 29 -4.88 -5.93 0.99
N CYS A 30 -4.86 -6.56 2.16
CA CYS A 30 -4.21 -7.86 2.33
C CYS A 30 -4.79 -8.98 1.46
N VAL A 31 -6.11 -8.96 1.22
CA VAL A 31 -6.77 -9.91 0.30
C VAL A 31 -6.26 -9.78 -1.13
N ASP A 32 -5.88 -8.57 -1.56
CA ASP A 32 -5.42 -8.33 -2.94
C ASP A 32 -3.93 -8.62 -3.11
N VAL A 33 -3.14 -8.29 -2.08
CA VAL A 33 -1.68 -8.49 -2.11
C VAL A 33 -1.26 -9.84 -1.52
N GLY A 34 -2.21 -10.70 -1.14
CA GLY A 34 -1.94 -12.06 -0.67
C GLY A 34 -1.19 -12.13 0.66
N CYS A 35 -1.60 -11.35 1.67
CA CYS A 35 -1.05 -11.50 3.02
C CYS A 35 -1.43 -12.88 3.61
N PRO A 36 -0.58 -13.48 4.45
CA PRO A 36 -0.96 -14.66 5.21
C PRO A 36 -1.94 -14.30 6.33
N ALA A 37 -3.00 -15.10 6.49
CA ALA A 37 -3.91 -15.03 7.63
C ALA A 37 -3.16 -15.25 8.96
N SER A 38 -3.63 -14.61 10.05
CA SER A 38 -3.12 -14.88 11.39
C SER A 38 -3.38 -16.34 11.79
N THR A 39 -2.43 -16.95 12.48
CA THR A 39 -2.62 -18.26 13.14
C THR A 39 -3.00 -18.10 14.61
N GLN A 40 -2.98 -16.86 15.12
CA GLN A 40 -3.27 -16.55 16.52
C GLN A 40 -4.73 -16.13 16.73
N ASP A 41 -5.39 -15.65 15.68
CA ASP A 41 -6.78 -15.22 15.68
C ASP A 41 -7.39 -15.36 14.27
N SER A 42 -8.71 -15.32 14.19
CA SER A 42 -9.46 -15.46 12.94
C SER A 42 -9.94 -14.12 12.37
N ALA A 43 -9.47 -12.99 12.91
CA ALA A 43 -9.97 -11.67 12.56
C ALA A 43 -8.94 -10.81 11.81
N ASN A 44 -7.65 -11.13 11.92
CA ASN A 44 -6.56 -10.32 11.39
C ASN A 44 -5.64 -11.14 10.48
N ASP A 45 -4.93 -10.45 9.60
CA ASP A 45 -3.79 -11.03 8.90
C ASP A 45 -2.52 -10.92 9.74
N ASN A 46 -1.41 -11.49 9.26
CA ASN A 46 -0.12 -11.35 9.90
C ASN A 46 0.96 -11.04 8.86
N CYS A 47 0.83 -9.89 8.22
CA CYS A 47 1.77 -9.42 7.22
C CYS A 47 3.03 -8.87 7.90
N THR A 48 4.10 -9.65 7.87
CA THR A 48 5.42 -9.29 8.39
C THR A 48 6.35 -8.88 7.26
N VAL A 49 6.89 -7.66 7.36
CA VAL A 49 7.88 -7.09 6.45
C VAL A 49 9.11 -6.69 7.26
N ALA A 50 10.26 -7.31 6.98
CA ALA A 50 11.54 -7.00 7.63
C ALA A 50 11.44 -6.89 9.17
N GLY A 51 10.72 -7.83 9.80
CA GLY A 51 10.56 -7.92 11.26
C GLY A 51 9.39 -7.11 11.85
N ARG A 52 8.59 -6.44 11.02
CA ARG A 52 7.42 -5.66 11.46
C ARG A 52 6.13 -6.31 10.99
N SER A 53 5.26 -6.67 11.92
CA SER A 53 4.00 -7.36 11.64
C SER A 53 2.82 -6.40 11.67
N PHE A 54 1.93 -6.54 10.70
CA PHE A 54 0.74 -5.73 10.51
C PHE A 54 -0.51 -6.62 10.35
N PRO A 55 -1.61 -6.35 11.08
CA PRO A 55 -2.88 -7.05 10.91
C PRO A 55 -3.59 -6.71 9.61
N TYR A 56 -3.29 -5.53 9.05
CA TYR A 56 -3.80 -5.05 7.77
C TYR A 56 -2.72 -4.22 7.08
N VAL A 57 -2.77 -4.20 5.75
CA VAL A 57 -1.96 -3.29 4.93
C VAL A 57 -2.86 -2.57 3.93
N GLY A 58 -2.35 -1.49 3.37
CA GLY A 58 -2.96 -0.87 2.20
C GLY A 58 -1.91 -0.32 1.27
N THR A 59 -2.10 -0.53 -0.03
CA THR A 59 -1.16 -0.14 -1.08
C THR A 59 -1.87 0.69 -2.13
N THR A 60 -1.31 1.83 -2.52
CA THR A 60 -1.85 2.65 -3.61
C THR A 60 -0.72 3.12 -4.54
N ARG A 61 -1.07 3.42 -5.79
CA ARG A 61 -0.09 3.87 -6.79
C ARG A 61 0.28 5.32 -6.57
N ILE A 62 1.52 5.67 -6.93
CA ILE A 62 1.96 7.05 -7.09
C ILE A 62 1.68 7.45 -8.53
N LEU A 63 0.77 8.39 -8.73
CA LEU A 63 0.36 8.81 -10.07
C LEU A 63 1.26 9.93 -10.57
N THR A 64 2.29 9.57 -11.33
CA THR A 64 3.23 10.51 -11.95
C THR A 64 2.84 10.80 -13.40
N ARG A 65 3.27 11.94 -13.92
CA ARG A 65 3.15 12.31 -15.34
C ARG A 65 4.27 11.70 -16.19
N SER A 66 5.42 11.44 -15.59
CA SER A 66 6.53 10.76 -16.28
C SER A 66 6.30 9.26 -16.32
N GLU A 67 6.31 8.68 -17.53
CA GLU A 67 6.28 7.22 -17.73
C GLU A 67 7.50 6.54 -17.12
N ALA A 68 8.63 7.24 -17.01
CA ALA A 68 9.84 6.72 -16.39
C ALA A 68 9.69 6.47 -14.88
N LEU A 69 8.68 7.08 -14.24
CA LEU A 69 8.34 6.87 -12.83
C LEU A 69 7.15 5.91 -12.64
N ALA A 70 6.68 5.28 -13.71
CA ALA A 70 5.55 4.35 -13.63
C ALA A 70 5.89 3.13 -12.74
N GLY A 71 4.86 2.61 -12.06
CA GLY A 71 4.98 1.45 -11.18
C GLY A 71 5.32 1.77 -9.73
N LEU A 72 5.59 3.02 -9.38
CA LEU A 72 5.80 3.41 -7.99
C LEU A 72 4.52 3.27 -7.15
N THR A 73 4.66 2.79 -5.91
CA THR A 73 3.54 2.63 -4.97
C THR A 73 3.87 3.06 -3.55
N TRP A 74 2.89 3.55 -2.81
CA TRP A 74 2.93 3.70 -1.37
C TRP A 74 2.20 2.57 -0.68
N SER A 75 2.85 1.95 0.30
CA SER A 75 2.25 0.94 1.17
C SER A 75 2.26 1.39 2.62
N LYS A 76 1.14 1.22 3.32
CA LYS A 76 0.99 1.51 4.74
C LYS A 76 0.71 0.22 5.49
N GLY A 77 1.45 -0.01 6.56
CA GLY A 77 1.11 -0.96 7.62
C GLY A 77 0.76 -0.19 8.90
N PHE A 78 -0.21 -0.69 9.65
CA PHE A 78 -0.53 -0.17 10.99
C PHE A 78 -0.24 -1.24 12.03
N ASN A 79 0.34 -0.87 13.16
CA ASN A 79 0.48 -1.80 14.27
C ASN A 79 0.26 -1.09 15.60
N ILE A 80 -0.01 -1.90 16.62
CA ILE A 80 -0.07 -1.43 18.00
C ILE A 80 1.08 -2.10 18.72
N THR A 81 1.97 -1.30 19.30
CA THR A 81 3.15 -1.77 20.01
C THR A 81 3.14 -1.22 21.43
N GLY A 82 4.01 -1.74 22.29
CA GLY A 82 4.22 -1.23 23.64
C GLY A 82 3.85 -2.23 24.74
N GLY A 83 4.57 -2.11 25.86
CA GLY A 83 4.36 -2.89 27.08
C GLY A 83 3.61 -2.09 28.15
N SER A 84 4.26 -1.06 28.71
CA SER A 84 3.66 -0.16 29.72
C SER A 84 2.91 1.03 29.14
N GLU A 85 3.27 1.47 27.93
CA GLU A 85 2.60 2.54 27.19
C GLU A 85 2.25 2.01 25.80
N ARG A 86 0.96 2.05 25.46
CA ARG A 86 0.43 1.59 24.17
C ARG A 86 0.74 2.64 23.11
N MET A 87 1.33 2.24 22.00
CA MET A 87 1.71 3.11 20.89
C MET A 87 1.00 2.67 19.62
N PHE A 88 0.39 3.62 18.91
CA PHE A 88 -0.16 3.42 17.57
C PHE A 88 0.92 3.77 16.56
N GLY A 89 1.30 2.79 15.74
CA GLY A 89 2.36 2.89 14.75
C GLY A 89 1.84 2.79 13.33
N SER A 90 2.37 3.62 12.43
CA SER A 90 2.20 3.50 10.99
C SER A 90 3.57 3.44 10.34
N SER A 91 3.80 2.39 9.54
CA SER A 91 5.00 2.24 8.72
C SER A 91 4.64 2.47 7.26
N TYR A 92 5.42 3.28 6.57
CA TYR A 92 5.22 3.65 5.17
C TYR A 92 6.38 3.15 4.32
N TYR A 93 6.04 2.43 3.26
CA TYR A 93 7.00 1.84 2.34
C TYR A 93 6.81 2.37 0.93
N LEU A 94 7.92 2.62 0.24
CA LEU A 94 7.94 2.90 -1.18
C LEU A 94 8.24 1.61 -1.94
N GLY A 95 7.29 1.20 -2.78
CA GLY A 95 7.46 0.16 -3.77
C GLY A 95 7.98 0.74 -5.09
N SER A 96 8.93 0.07 -5.74
CA SER A 96 9.42 0.48 -7.06
C SER A 96 9.76 -0.72 -7.94
N PRO A 97 9.61 -0.62 -9.27
CA PRO A 97 10.17 -1.60 -10.17
C PRO A 97 11.67 -1.82 -9.90
N PRO A 98 12.19 -3.05 -10.02
CA PRO A 98 13.59 -3.37 -9.70
C PRO A 98 14.60 -2.70 -10.64
N ASP A 99 14.19 -2.36 -11.85
CA ASP A 99 15.03 -1.69 -12.85
C ASP A 99 14.92 -0.15 -12.78
N LEU A 100 14.10 0.40 -11.87
CA LEU A 100 13.93 1.84 -11.71
C LEU A 100 15.02 2.41 -10.81
N ASP A 101 15.92 3.21 -11.39
CA ASP A 101 16.93 3.95 -10.65
C ASP A 101 16.51 5.42 -10.46
N LEU A 102 16.31 5.82 -9.20
CA LEU A 102 15.99 7.19 -8.82
C LEU A 102 17.23 8.06 -8.56
N SER A 103 18.45 7.51 -8.66
CA SER A 103 19.69 8.21 -8.25
C SER A 103 19.99 9.49 -9.04
N SER A 104 19.48 9.59 -10.29
CA SER A 104 19.67 10.76 -11.15
C SER A 104 18.62 11.86 -10.99
N THR A 105 17.56 11.60 -10.22
CA THR A 105 16.50 12.58 -9.94
C THR A 105 16.53 12.99 -8.48
N GLY A 106 16.05 14.19 -8.18
CA GLY A 106 15.69 14.53 -6.80
C GLY A 106 14.28 14.05 -6.51
N ALA A 107 14.04 13.52 -5.31
CA ALA A 107 12.71 13.10 -4.89
C ALA A 107 12.47 13.29 -3.38
N CYS A 108 11.25 13.66 -3.03
CA CYS A 108 10.81 13.94 -1.68
C CYS A 108 9.41 13.39 -1.41
N ALA A 109 9.15 12.94 -0.17
CA ALA A 109 7.83 12.65 0.35
C ALA A 109 7.50 13.52 1.57
N ILE A 110 6.28 14.04 1.63
CA ILE A 110 5.70 14.74 2.80
C ILE A 110 4.48 13.96 3.28
N PHE A 111 4.45 13.58 4.56
CA PHE A 111 3.36 12.82 5.17
C PHE A 111 2.51 13.73 6.06
N PHE A 112 1.20 13.78 5.78
CA PHE A 112 0.27 14.68 6.46
C PHE A 112 -0.42 13.97 7.64
N HIS A 113 0.34 13.72 8.72
CA HIS A 113 -0.20 12.99 9.87
C HIS A 113 -1.26 13.77 10.65
N GLY A 114 -1.11 15.09 10.76
CA GLY A 114 -2.08 15.95 11.47
C GLY A 114 -3.49 15.96 10.89
N ALA A 115 -3.64 15.69 9.59
CA ALA A 115 -4.93 15.59 8.93
C ALA A 115 -5.54 14.19 9.05
N SER A 116 -4.72 13.16 9.30
CA SER A 116 -5.06 11.79 8.90
C SER A 116 -6.31 11.20 9.57
N ARG A 117 -6.55 11.53 10.85
CA ARG A 117 -7.70 11.02 11.63
C ARG A 117 -9.03 11.70 11.30
N SER A 118 -8.99 12.80 10.54
CA SER A 118 -10.14 13.66 10.24
C SER A 118 -10.66 13.49 8.82
N LEU A 119 -9.96 12.69 8.02
CA LEU A 119 -10.30 12.43 6.63
C LEU A 119 -11.19 11.19 6.52
N SER A 120 -12.12 11.23 5.56
CA SER A 120 -12.95 10.10 5.17
C SER A 120 -13.11 10.09 3.64
N PHE A 121 -13.39 8.92 3.06
CA PHE A 121 -13.70 8.79 1.62
C PHE A 121 -15.22 8.84 1.35
N GLU A 122 -16.00 9.49 2.23
CA GLU A 122 -17.47 9.36 2.24
C GLU A 122 -18.14 9.80 0.94
N PHE A 123 -18.58 8.83 0.14
CA PHE A 123 -19.90 8.82 -0.52
C PHE A 123 -20.42 7.37 -0.65
N GLY A 124 -21.38 6.98 0.20
CA GLY A 124 -22.25 5.83 -0.03
C GLY A 124 -21.66 4.41 0.02
N GLN A 125 -20.47 4.21 0.60
CA GLN A 125 -19.79 2.90 0.75
C GLN A 125 -19.76 2.41 2.21
N PRO A 126 -19.63 1.08 2.47
CA PRO A 126 -19.71 0.52 3.82
C PRO A 126 -18.42 0.82 4.62
N THR A 127 -18.55 0.93 5.95
CA THR A 127 -17.51 0.95 7.03
C THR A 127 -16.08 1.44 6.71
N ASP A 128 -15.44 2.20 7.62
CA ASP A 128 -14.05 2.70 7.47
C ASP A 128 -13.02 1.65 7.03
N GLU A 129 -13.24 0.37 7.36
CA GLU A 129 -12.42 -0.76 6.93
C GLU A 129 -12.34 -0.96 5.41
N THR A 130 -13.46 -0.80 4.69
CA THR A 130 -13.59 -1.12 3.25
C THR A 130 -13.75 0.11 2.36
N ALA A 131 -14.06 1.28 2.94
CA ALA A 131 -14.09 2.54 2.20
C ALA A 131 -12.76 2.79 1.48
N GLN A 132 -12.81 3.24 0.23
CA GLN A 132 -11.63 3.58 -0.57
C GLN A 132 -11.93 4.79 -1.45
N GLY A 133 -10.89 5.53 -1.82
CA GLY A 133 -11.02 6.75 -2.61
C GLY A 133 -9.67 7.32 -2.97
N THR A 134 -9.70 8.32 -3.83
CA THR A 134 -8.56 9.20 -4.14
C THR A 134 -8.37 10.26 -3.06
N CYS A 135 -7.25 10.98 -3.09
CA CYS A 135 -7.13 12.18 -2.26
C CYS A 135 -8.15 13.26 -2.60
N SER A 136 -8.65 13.33 -3.84
CA SER A 136 -9.69 14.29 -4.20
C SER A 136 -11.01 13.97 -3.51
N ASP A 137 -11.29 12.70 -3.23
CA ASP A 137 -12.47 12.28 -2.48
C ASP A 137 -12.36 12.65 -1.00
N ALA A 138 -11.15 12.56 -0.42
CA ALA A 138 -10.91 12.87 1.00
C ALA A 138 -10.70 14.36 1.30
N LEU A 139 -10.06 15.10 0.39
CA LEU A 139 -9.60 16.48 0.62
C LEU A 139 -10.32 17.51 -0.26
N GLY A 140 -11.03 17.05 -1.29
CA GLY A 140 -11.53 17.90 -2.37
C GLY A 140 -10.45 18.20 -3.41
N SER A 141 -10.82 18.14 -4.69
CA SER A 141 -9.89 18.33 -5.80
C SER A 141 -9.15 19.67 -5.77
N THR A 142 -9.80 20.75 -5.34
CA THR A 142 -9.15 22.08 -5.26
C THR A 142 -7.99 22.10 -4.27
N CYS A 143 -8.11 21.41 -3.12
CA CYS A 143 -7.00 21.31 -2.18
C CYS A 143 -5.87 20.44 -2.74
N VAL A 144 -6.20 19.30 -3.37
CA VAL A 144 -5.21 18.44 -4.02
C VAL A 144 -4.43 19.18 -5.12
N ASP A 145 -5.14 19.94 -5.96
CA ASP A 145 -4.53 20.74 -7.02
C ASP A 145 -3.62 21.83 -6.44
N ALA A 146 -4.04 22.51 -5.38
CA ALA A 146 -3.25 23.55 -4.71
C ALA A 146 -1.96 22.97 -4.10
N LEU A 147 -2.05 21.85 -3.36
CA LEU A 147 -0.89 21.20 -2.73
C LEU A 147 0.11 20.71 -3.78
N THR A 148 -0.36 20.06 -4.84
CA THR A 148 0.54 19.56 -5.89
C THR A 148 1.11 20.69 -6.75
N ALA A 149 0.35 21.76 -6.99
CA ALA A 149 0.85 22.95 -7.70
C ALA A 149 1.94 23.66 -6.90
N ARG A 150 1.76 23.80 -5.60
CA ARG A 150 2.76 24.35 -4.69
C ARG A 150 4.07 23.56 -4.74
N ALA A 151 4.01 22.23 -4.62
CA ALA A 151 5.20 21.40 -4.72
C ALA A 151 5.91 21.51 -6.08
N ARG A 152 5.17 21.52 -7.21
CA ARG A 152 5.76 21.68 -8.55
C ARG A 152 6.44 23.05 -8.75
N ASN A 153 5.95 24.08 -8.07
CA ASN A 153 6.46 25.44 -8.17
C ASN A 153 7.46 25.79 -7.07
N LEU A 154 7.87 24.81 -6.25
CA LEU A 154 8.86 25.01 -5.21
C LEU A 154 10.19 25.45 -5.84
N ASP A 155 10.80 26.49 -5.28
CA ASP A 155 12.18 26.82 -5.61
C ASP A 155 13.11 25.76 -5.03
N ILE A 156 13.64 24.88 -5.90
CA ILE A 156 14.56 23.80 -5.52
C ILE A 156 15.91 24.37 -5.06
N GLY A 157 16.35 25.49 -5.63
CA GLY A 157 17.66 26.08 -5.40
C GLY A 157 18.81 25.28 -6.01
N ASP A 158 19.81 25.99 -6.54
CA ASP A 158 20.96 25.37 -7.19
C ASP A 158 21.83 24.58 -6.20
N GLY A 159 22.05 23.30 -6.48
CA GLY A 159 22.92 22.43 -5.68
C GLY A 159 22.38 22.06 -4.30
N ALA A 160 21.09 22.31 -4.04
CA ALA A 160 20.44 21.88 -2.81
C ALA A 160 20.40 20.34 -2.73
N SER A 161 20.67 19.81 -1.54
CA SER A 161 20.48 18.38 -1.27
C SER A 161 18.99 18.01 -1.24
N PRO A 162 18.62 16.75 -1.53
CA PRO A 162 17.23 16.32 -1.45
C PRO A 162 16.58 16.52 -0.08
N GLU A 163 17.36 16.42 0.99
CA GLU A 163 16.91 16.69 2.36
C GLU A 163 16.56 18.17 2.56
N GLU A 164 17.37 19.10 2.03
CA GLU A 164 17.10 20.54 2.10
C GLU A 164 15.86 20.93 1.28
N VAL A 165 15.68 20.33 0.10
CA VAL A 165 14.49 20.54 -0.72
C VAL A 165 13.24 20.03 -0.01
N CYS A 166 13.32 18.85 0.62
CA CYS A 166 12.23 18.32 1.44
C CYS A 166 11.87 19.22 2.62
N ALA A 167 12.88 19.71 3.34
CA ALA A 167 12.66 20.61 4.46
C ALA A 167 12.00 21.91 4.00
N ARG A 168 12.47 22.50 2.89
CA ARG A 168 11.89 23.71 2.31
C ARG A 168 10.43 23.51 1.89
N LEU A 169 10.11 22.37 1.28
CA LEU A 169 8.73 22.06 0.90
C LEU A 169 7.81 21.97 2.13
N ARG A 170 8.26 21.31 3.20
CA ARG A 170 7.52 21.26 4.46
C ARG A 170 7.32 22.65 5.03
N ASP A 171 8.38 23.43 5.14
CA ASP A 171 8.33 24.75 5.75
C ASP A 171 7.37 25.68 4.96
N ASP A 172 7.41 25.63 3.62
CA ASP A 172 6.44 26.36 2.79
C ASP A 172 4.99 25.88 3.00
N LEU A 173 4.76 24.58 3.16
CA LEU A 173 3.43 24.04 3.45
C LEU A 173 2.92 24.45 4.83
N GLU A 174 3.78 24.48 5.85
CA GLU A 174 3.40 24.86 7.21
C GLU A 174 3.14 26.37 7.34
N GLU A 175 3.94 27.20 6.67
CA GLU A 175 3.85 28.66 6.75
C GLU A 175 2.80 29.24 5.81
N ASN A 176 2.62 28.64 4.63
CA ASN A 176 1.82 29.18 3.54
C ASN A 176 0.72 28.22 3.07
N MET A 177 0.11 27.45 3.99
CA MET A 177 -0.97 26.53 3.64
C MET A 177 -2.09 27.24 2.86
N ASP A 178 -2.54 26.62 1.77
CA ASP A 178 -3.50 27.24 0.85
C ASP A 178 -4.91 27.31 1.48
N ASP A 179 -5.63 28.41 1.28
CA ASP A 179 -7.01 28.58 1.73
C ASP A 179 -7.95 27.53 1.13
N ALA A 180 -7.64 27.00 -0.06
CA ALA A 180 -8.36 25.87 -0.65
C ALA A 180 -8.35 24.62 0.26
N CYS A 181 -7.33 24.50 1.11
CA CYS A 181 -7.13 23.41 2.06
C CYS A 181 -7.61 23.76 3.48
N ALA A 182 -8.06 24.99 3.76
CA ALA A 182 -8.39 25.44 5.12
C ALA A 182 -9.56 24.69 5.80
N ARG A 183 -10.34 23.91 5.04
CA ARG A 183 -11.50 23.14 5.56
C ARG A 183 -11.15 21.66 5.79
N ILE A 184 -10.34 21.35 6.78
CA ILE A 184 -10.32 20.00 7.39
C ILE A 184 -10.93 20.09 8.79
N PRO A 185 -12.23 19.78 8.95
CA PRO A 185 -12.88 19.77 10.26
C PRO A 185 -12.16 18.81 11.22
N GLY A 186 -11.64 19.34 12.33
CA GLY A 186 -10.99 18.53 13.37
C GLY A 186 -9.58 18.02 13.02
N GLY A 187 -9.04 18.39 11.87
CA GLY A 187 -7.66 18.06 11.47
C GLY A 187 -6.74 19.27 11.56
N SER A 188 -5.43 19.02 11.43
CA SER A 188 -4.42 20.08 11.36
C SER A 188 -3.47 19.84 10.19
N TRP A 189 -3.04 20.93 9.57
CA TRP A 189 -1.97 20.93 8.58
C TRP A 189 -0.56 20.96 9.19
N THR A 190 -0.49 20.95 10.52
CA THR A 190 0.76 20.76 11.27
C THR A 190 1.08 19.27 11.45
N ASN A 191 2.25 18.97 12.01
CA ASN A 191 2.72 17.59 12.22
C ASN A 191 2.94 16.87 10.88
N LEU A 192 3.74 17.52 10.04
CA LEU A 192 4.25 16.98 8.79
C LEU A 192 5.59 16.27 9.06
N THR A 193 5.75 15.05 8.54
CA THR A 193 7.08 14.45 8.42
C THR A 193 7.53 14.46 6.97
N THR A 194 8.84 14.49 6.76
CA THR A 194 9.44 14.47 5.42
C THR A 194 10.46 13.37 5.30
N ALA A 195 10.63 12.88 4.07
CA ALA A 195 11.69 11.96 3.73
C ALA A 195 12.25 12.30 2.35
N ALA A 196 13.56 12.49 2.27
CA ALA A 196 14.26 12.44 1.00
C ALA A 196 14.22 11.00 0.47
N LEU A 197 13.78 10.82 -0.76
CA LEU A 197 13.68 9.50 -1.40
C LEU A 197 14.91 9.17 -2.24
N THR A 198 15.81 10.14 -2.39
CA THR A 198 17.04 10.11 -3.19
C THR A 198 18.12 10.87 -2.45
N GLY A 199 19.39 10.66 -2.78
CA GLY A 199 20.51 11.34 -2.13
C GLY A 199 21.12 10.53 -0.98
N ASN A 200 21.99 11.19 -0.22
CA ASN A 200 22.79 10.53 0.81
C ASN A 200 21.92 10.21 2.04
N GLY A 201 21.68 8.92 2.29
CA GLY A 201 20.84 8.48 3.40
C GLY A 201 19.37 8.31 3.02
N ALA A 202 19.07 8.33 1.71
CA ALA A 202 17.78 7.88 1.20
C ALA A 202 17.47 6.44 1.64
N PRO A 203 16.17 6.08 1.76
CA PRO A 203 15.76 4.73 2.05
C PRO A 203 16.32 3.70 1.05
N GLU A 204 16.99 2.69 1.56
CA GLU A 204 17.54 1.58 0.76
C GLU A 204 16.54 0.41 0.65
N PRO A 205 16.58 -0.37 -0.44
CA PRO A 205 15.78 -1.58 -0.56
C PRO A 205 16.00 -2.54 0.61
N ILE A 206 14.93 -3.20 1.04
CA ILE A 206 15.01 -4.31 1.98
C ILE A 206 15.94 -5.39 1.41
N THR A 207 17.04 -5.63 2.13
CA THR A 207 18.04 -6.62 1.74
C THR A 207 17.51 -8.05 1.86
N SER A 208 18.15 -9.01 1.19
CA SER A 208 17.78 -10.43 1.32
C SER A 208 17.85 -10.94 2.76
N GLN A 209 18.76 -10.39 3.59
CA GLN A 209 18.87 -10.74 5.00
C GLN A 209 17.67 -10.24 5.81
N GLN A 210 17.25 -9.00 5.60
CA GLN A 210 16.05 -8.46 6.24
C GLN A 210 14.79 -9.21 5.76
N ASN A 211 14.74 -9.53 4.47
CA ASN A 211 13.64 -10.27 3.87
C ASN A 211 13.46 -11.69 4.43
N ALA A 212 14.50 -12.29 5.02
CA ALA A 212 14.39 -13.61 5.67
C ALA A 212 13.38 -13.63 6.84
N SER A 213 13.05 -12.46 7.40
CA SER A 213 12.01 -12.30 8.43
C SER A 213 10.64 -11.94 7.87
N SER A 214 10.53 -11.67 6.58
CA SER A 214 9.27 -11.30 5.93
C SER A 214 8.46 -12.54 5.58
N ASN A 215 7.13 -12.44 5.71
CA ASN A 215 6.18 -13.46 5.24
C ASN A 215 5.15 -12.88 4.26
N CYS A 216 5.24 -11.58 3.96
CA CYS A 216 4.41 -10.88 2.98
C CYS A 216 5.25 -9.80 2.27
N TRP A 217 4.73 -9.31 1.15
CA TRP A 217 5.33 -8.22 0.39
C TRP A 217 4.19 -7.29 -0.08
N PRO A 218 3.86 -6.22 0.66
CA PRO A 218 2.63 -5.44 0.47
C PRO A 218 2.78 -4.46 -0.70
N VAL A 219 3.00 -5.01 -1.89
CA VAL A 219 2.97 -4.33 -3.18
C VAL A 219 2.18 -5.21 -4.16
N THR A 220 1.65 -4.59 -5.20
CA THR A 220 0.86 -5.31 -6.22
C THR A 220 1.75 -6.21 -7.07
N GLU A 221 2.94 -5.74 -7.44
CA GLU A 221 3.93 -6.49 -8.20
C GLU A 221 4.98 -7.08 -7.25
N LYS A 222 5.06 -8.41 -7.13
CA LYS A 222 5.90 -9.07 -6.11
C LYS A 222 7.41 -8.94 -6.36
N GLN A 223 7.78 -8.60 -7.58
CA GLN A 223 9.15 -8.34 -8.00
C GLN A 223 9.64 -6.93 -7.66
N ASP A 224 8.74 -6.03 -7.26
CA ASP A 224 9.11 -4.65 -6.92
C ASP A 224 9.96 -4.62 -5.64
N ASP A 225 10.96 -3.74 -5.64
CA ASP A 225 11.72 -3.43 -4.45
C ASP A 225 10.85 -2.70 -3.43
N LEU A 226 11.11 -2.92 -2.15
CA LEU A 226 10.40 -2.27 -1.06
C LEU A 226 11.38 -1.57 -0.14
N ARG A 227 11.14 -0.28 0.12
CA ARG A 227 11.98 0.59 0.98
C ARG A 227 11.15 1.11 2.14
N LEU A 228 11.62 0.94 3.38
CA LEU A 228 10.97 1.58 4.53
C LEU A 228 11.33 3.07 4.54
N VAL A 229 10.35 3.94 4.31
CA VAL A 229 10.57 5.38 4.17
C VAL A 229 10.32 6.13 5.47
N SER A 230 9.24 5.79 6.18
CA SER A 230 8.87 6.49 7.41
C SER A 230 8.20 5.55 8.40
N ASP A 231 8.54 5.71 9.67
CA ASP A 231 7.83 5.13 10.80
C ASP A 231 7.30 6.26 11.67
N TYR A 232 5.98 6.29 11.84
CA TYR A 232 5.31 7.29 12.64
C TYR A 232 4.61 6.62 13.83
N GLN A 233 4.95 7.05 15.04
CA GLN A 233 4.35 6.53 16.26
C GLN A 233 3.75 7.65 17.09
N VAL A 234 2.56 7.40 17.64
CA VAL A 234 1.90 8.28 18.60
C VAL A 234 1.45 7.50 19.82
N PRO A 235 1.39 8.14 21.00
CA PRO A 235 0.73 7.55 22.16
C PRO A 235 -0.70 7.13 21.80
N GLY A 236 -1.01 5.86 22.05
CA GLY A 236 -2.34 5.28 21.88
C GLY A 236 -3.11 5.26 23.19
N SER A 237 -4.44 5.24 23.10
CA SER A 237 -5.30 5.00 24.26
C SER A 237 -5.73 3.52 24.33
N ASP A 238 -6.26 3.10 25.48
CA ASP A 238 -6.86 1.77 25.65
C ASP A 238 -8.27 1.66 25.06
N SER A 239 -8.79 2.73 24.46
CA SER A 239 -10.10 2.72 23.81
C SER A 239 -10.03 1.96 22.49
N VAL A 240 -10.96 1.01 22.31
CA VAL A 240 -11.13 0.28 21.05
C VAL A 240 -11.47 1.24 19.92
N ASP A 241 -12.31 2.25 20.18
CA ASP A 241 -12.71 3.23 19.18
C ASP A 241 -11.53 4.08 18.71
N ASP A 242 -10.65 4.50 19.63
CA ASP A 242 -9.45 5.26 19.26
C ASP A 242 -8.47 4.42 18.43
N ALA A 243 -8.30 3.14 18.80
CA ALA A 243 -7.47 2.21 18.05
C ALA A 243 -8.04 1.98 16.64
N TYR A 244 -9.36 1.80 16.52
CA TYR A 244 -10.06 1.62 15.26
C TYR A 244 -9.91 2.86 14.35
N ILE A 245 -10.14 4.07 14.88
CA ILE A 245 -9.95 5.33 14.14
C ILE A 245 -8.49 5.48 13.70
N ALA A 246 -7.53 5.21 14.57
CA ALA A 246 -6.11 5.33 14.24
C ALA A 246 -5.66 4.33 13.17
N GLN A 247 -6.19 3.11 13.22
CA GLN A 247 -5.88 2.04 12.29
C GLN A 247 -6.30 2.37 10.86
N PHE A 248 -7.54 2.83 10.67
CA PHE A 248 -8.10 3.14 9.35
C PHE A 248 -7.92 4.61 8.92
N ALA A 249 -7.17 5.41 9.68
CA ALA A 249 -6.85 6.79 9.34
C ALA A 249 -6.19 6.88 7.94
N ILE A 250 -6.68 7.82 7.13
CA ILE A 250 -6.19 8.09 5.78
C ILE A 250 -4.98 9.01 5.88
N THR A 251 -3.83 8.62 5.34
CA THR A 251 -2.64 9.47 5.31
C THR A 251 -2.38 9.98 3.90
N PRO A 252 -2.54 11.29 3.65
CA PRO A 252 -2.05 11.92 2.43
C PRO A 252 -0.52 11.92 2.42
N ILE A 253 0.05 11.61 1.26
CA ILE A 253 1.49 11.61 1.01
C ILE A 253 1.74 12.42 -0.27
N LEU A 254 2.35 13.59 -0.13
CA LEU A 254 2.76 14.40 -1.27
C LEU A 254 4.14 13.95 -1.71
N THR A 255 4.24 13.44 -2.92
CA THR A 255 5.49 12.98 -3.52
C THR A 255 5.89 13.96 -4.61
N LEU A 256 7.09 14.53 -4.50
CA LEU A 256 7.68 15.46 -5.45
C LEU A 256 8.91 14.79 -6.07
N PHE A 257 8.98 14.79 -7.41
CA PHE A 257 10.16 14.46 -8.19
C PHE A 257 10.60 15.72 -8.93
N TYR A 258 11.91 15.98 -9.00
CA TYR A 258 12.43 17.17 -9.65
C TYR A 258 13.79 16.93 -10.30
N PRO A 259 14.15 17.70 -11.34
CA PRO A 259 15.43 17.54 -12.02
C PRO A 259 16.61 17.79 -11.10
N ASN A 260 17.59 16.89 -11.09
CA ASN A 260 18.83 17.03 -10.32
C ASN A 260 20.08 16.90 -11.20
N GLY A 261 20.23 17.86 -12.12
CA GLY A 261 21.36 17.93 -13.06
C GLY A 261 21.07 17.32 -14.43
N GLU A 262 22.10 17.27 -15.28
CA GLU A 262 22.01 16.69 -16.62
C GLU A 262 21.73 15.18 -16.56
N GLY A 263 20.78 14.69 -17.36
CA GLY A 263 20.42 13.27 -17.40
C GLY A 263 19.45 12.83 -16.30
N SER A 264 18.81 13.79 -15.61
CA SER A 264 17.72 13.51 -14.68
C SER A 264 16.61 12.67 -15.32
N LEU A 265 16.02 11.78 -14.53
CA LEU A 265 14.90 10.91 -14.94
C LEU A 265 13.63 11.71 -15.28
N VAL A 266 13.48 12.90 -14.69
CA VAL A 266 12.41 13.85 -15.02
C VAL A 266 12.99 15.15 -15.57
N ASP A 267 12.31 15.71 -16.57
CA ASP A 267 12.68 16.97 -17.23
C ASP A 267 12.12 18.21 -16.52
N ALA A 268 11.10 18.03 -15.69
CA ALA A 268 10.45 19.08 -14.92
C ALA A 268 9.95 18.53 -13.59
N ALA A 269 9.70 19.42 -12.62
CA ALA A 269 9.12 19.05 -11.35
C ALA A 269 7.74 18.41 -11.55
N ASP A 270 7.56 17.21 -11.01
CA ASP A 270 6.32 16.46 -11.02
C ASP A 270 5.91 16.14 -9.59
N ALA A 271 4.65 16.40 -9.27
CA ALA A 271 4.14 16.18 -7.92
C ALA A 271 2.79 15.51 -7.95
N SER A 272 2.62 14.56 -7.05
CA SER A 272 1.41 13.76 -6.89
C SER A 272 1.05 13.65 -5.41
N LEU A 273 -0.25 13.54 -5.13
CA LEU A 273 -0.75 13.34 -3.77
C LEU A 273 -1.51 12.01 -3.73
N SER A 274 -0.97 11.05 -2.99
CA SER A 274 -1.57 9.73 -2.79
C SER A 274 -2.15 9.62 -1.39
N CYS A 275 -3.34 9.05 -1.26
CA CYS A 275 -4.00 8.86 0.04
C CYS A 275 -4.03 7.37 0.35
N VAL A 276 -3.39 6.98 1.44
CA VAL A 276 -3.24 5.58 1.82
C VAL A 276 -3.78 5.34 3.23
N LYS A 277 -4.54 4.26 3.38
CA LYS A 277 -4.92 3.67 4.67
C LYS A 277 -4.78 2.17 4.58
N VAL A 278 -4.78 1.47 5.71
CA VAL A 278 -4.93 0.00 5.67
C VAL A 278 -6.33 -0.37 5.22
N MET A 279 -6.47 -1.51 4.56
CA MET A 279 -7.74 -1.98 4.01
C MET A 279 -8.07 -3.36 4.58
N GLY A 280 -9.32 -3.52 5.00
CA GLY A 280 -9.91 -4.84 5.23
C GLY A 280 -10.89 -5.24 4.12
N PRO A 281 -11.60 -6.37 4.26
CA PRO A 281 -11.46 -7.34 5.35
C PRO A 281 -10.07 -8.00 5.36
N ALA A 282 -9.66 -8.52 6.52
CA ALA A 282 -8.53 -9.44 6.58
C ALA A 282 -8.85 -10.71 5.78
N LEU A 283 -7.84 -11.36 5.21
CA LEU A 283 -8.03 -12.67 4.59
C LEU A 283 -8.57 -13.68 5.63
N ALA A 284 -8.08 -13.61 6.87
CA ALA A 284 -8.53 -14.45 7.97
C ALA A 284 -10.04 -14.35 8.27
N SER A 285 -10.67 -13.19 8.06
CA SER A 285 -12.08 -13.00 8.39
C SER A 285 -13.04 -13.50 7.30
N LEU A 286 -12.57 -13.73 6.07
CA LEU A 286 -13.38 -14.22 4.96
C LEU A 286 -14.06 -15.57 5.25
N ASP A 287 -13.34 -16.50 5.88
CA ASP A 287 -13.87 -17.83 6.23
C ASP A 287 -14.99 -17.74 7.29
N THR A 288 -14.92 -16.74 8.18
CA THR A 288 -15.93 -16.53 9.22
C THR A 288 -17.15 -15.76 8.73
N MET A 289 -17.00 -14.91 7.70
CA MET A 289 -18.10 -14.18 7.08
C MET A 289 -19.08 -15.09 6.32
N SER A 290 -18.62 -16.25 5.82
CA SER A 290 -19.48 -17.22 5.14
C SER A 290 -20.43 -17.98 6.06
N ASN A 291 -20.23 -17.93 7.39
CA ASN A 291 -20.93 -18.81 8.34
C ASN A 291 -22.02 -18.09 9.17
N GLY A 292 -22.32 -16.83 8.85
CA GLY A 292 -23.26 -15.98 9.60
C GLY A 292 -24.68 -15.86 9.03
N THR A 293 -24.99 -16.47 7.89
CA THR A 293 -26.31 -16.37 7.23
C THR A 293 -26.94 -17.73 6.94
N THR A 294 -27.18 -18.50 8.00
CA THR A 294 -28.31 -19.44 8.02
C THR A 294 -29.34 -18.87 8.98
N ASP A 295 -30.25 -18.05 8.45
CA ASP A 295 -31.67 -17.92 8.85
C ASP A 295 -32.24 -16.56 8.42
N SER A 296 -32.62 -16.45 7.14
CA SER A 296 -33.89 -15.85 6.71
C SER A 296 -33.98 -15.93 5.18
N GLU A 297 -35.08 -16.49 4.72
CA GLU A 297 -35.42 -16.65 3.30
C GLU A 297 -35.44 -15.31 2.55
N GLY A 298 -34.87 -15.31 1.33
CA GLY A 298 -35.21 -14.38 0.26
C GLY A 298 -34.30 -13.15 0.10
N GLY A 299 -33.31 -13.26 -0.80
CA GLY A 299 -32.56 -12.09 -1.32
C GLY A 299 -31.10 -12.40 -1.62
N ALA A 300 -30.81 -13.11 -2.70
CA ALA A 300 -29.44 -13.31 -3.17
C ALA A 300 -28.88 -12.01 -3.76
N THR A 301 -28.06 -11.28 -3.00
CA THR A 301 -27.02 -10.43 -3.59
C THR A 301 -25.75 -11.26 -3.67
N SER A 302 -25.59 -11.94 -4.81
CA SER A 302 -24.29 -12.50 -5.20
C SER A 302 -23.30 -11.33 -5.31
N LEU A 303 -22.31 -11.28 -4.43
CA LEU A 303 -21.07 -10.55 -4.72
C LEU A 303 -20.42 -11.30 -5.89
N SER A 304 -20.52 -10.70 -7.08
CA SER A 304 -19.85 -11.19 -8.27
C SER A 304 -18.35 -11.07 -8.07
N ILE A 305 -17.73 -12.18 -7.69
CA ILE A 305 -16.30 -12.40 -7.94
C ILE A 305 -16.17 -12.46 -9.47
N SER A 306 -15.87 -11.33 -10.08
CA SER A 306 -15.57 -11.21 -11.51
C SER A 306 -14.18 -11.78 -11.79
N GLY A 307 -14.01 -13.08 -11.54
CA GLY A 307 -12.88 -13.88 -11.95
C GLY A 307 -13.39 -14.98 -12.89
N SER A 308 -12.99 -14.92 -14.15
CA SER A 308 -13.42 -15.85 -15.20
C SER A 308 -12.95 -17.28 -14.87
N TYR A 309 -13.81 -18.07 -14.23
CA TYR A 309 -13.58 -19.49 -13.99
C TYR A 309 -13.78 -20.29 -15.29
N TYR A 310 -12.72 -20.42 -16.09
CA TYR A 310 -12.60 -21.60 -16.95
C TYR A 310 -11.99 -22.73 -16.12
N SER A 311 -12.85 -23.46 -15.43
CA SER A 311 -12.53 -24.76 -14.85
C SER A 311 -12.23 -25.75 -15.98
N VAL A 312 -10.95 -25.98 -16.29
CA VAL A 312 -10.55 -27.17 -17.06
C VAL A 312 -10.50 -28.34 -16.09
N LEU A 313 -11.61 -29.07 -16.03
CA LEU A 313 -11.70 -30.35 -15.33
C LEU A 313 -10.95 -31.41 -16.16
N ILE A 314 -9.67 -31.64 -15.88
CA ILE A 314 -8.96 -32.80 -16.45
C ILE A 314 -9.40 -34.04 -15.66
N VAL A 315 -10.37 -34.76 -16.23
CA VAL A 315 -10.73 -36.11 -15.80
C VAL A 315 -9.61 -37.07 -16.22
N LEU A 316 -8.76 -37.47 -15.27
CA LEU A 316 -7.86 -38.63 -15.44
C LEU A 316 -8.64 -39.90 -15.06
N ILE A 317 -9.24 -40.59 -16.04
CA ILE A 317 -9.66 -41.99 -15.86
C ILE A 317 -8.46 -42.87 -16.21
N SER A 318 -7.68 -43.20 -15.19
CA SER A 318 -6.70 -44.27 -15.22
C SER A 318 -7.41 -45.62 -15.31
N SER A 319 -7.14 -46.35 -16.39
CA SER A 319 -7.62 -47.71 -16.63
C SER A 319 -6.99 -48.68 -15.61
N LEU A 320 -7.81 -49.38 -14.82
CA LEU A 320 -7.36 -50.57 -14.09
C LEU A 320 -7.94 -51.83 -14.76
N ILE A 321 -7.04 -52.48 -15.47
CA ILE A 321 -6.90 -53.91 -15.81
C ILE A 321 -7.79 -54.85 -14.96
N SER A 322 -8.69 -55.65 -15.57
CA SER A 322 -8.49 -57.11 -15.85
C SER A 322 -9.73 -58.03 -15.82
N PHE A 323 -9.71 -59.01 -16.74
CA PHE A 323 -10.34 -60.36 -16.76
C PHE A 323 -11.87 -60.53 -16.91
N ILE A 324 -12.31 -61.20 -17.99
CA ILE A 324 -12.81 -62.59 -18.03
C ILE A 324 -13.26 -62.96 -19.48
N ALA A 325 -12.87 -64.18 -19.90
CA ALA A 325 -13.17 -64.93 -21.14
C ALA A 325 -12.33 -64.61 -22.39
#